data_AF-A0A950PGE4-F1
#
_entry.id   AF-A0A950PGE4-F1
#
_cell.length_a   1.000
_cell.length_b   1.000
_cell.length_c   1.000
_cell.angle_alpha   90.00
_cell.angle_beta   90.00
_cell.angle_gamma   90.00
#
_symmetry.space_group_name_H-M   'P 1'
#
loop_
_entity.id
_entity.type
_entity.pdbx_description
1 polymer ?
#
loop_
_entity_poly.entity_id
_entity_poly.type
_entity_poly.pdbx_seq_one_letter_code
_entity_poly.pdbx_strand_id
1 'polypeptide(L)'
;MRALAPSPWLFPGGRPGRPISTGQLTQRLNQLGIRPNQARSTALFQLATEIPAEIPAAILARTLGIHTDVAVAWQRLSASDWTNYAAEVSRRHGP
;
A
#
# COMPACT_ATOMS: atom_id res chain seq x y z
N MET A 1 27.45 -2.92 -32.50
CA MET A 1 27.25 -3.86 -31.37
C MET A 1 27.52 -3.13 -30.06
N ARG A 2 26.51 -2.95 -29.19
CA ARG A 2 26.74 -2.57 -27.79
C ARG A 2 25.77 -3.40 -26.94
N ALA A 3 26.30 -4.45 -26.31
CA ALA A 3 25.55 -5.20 -25.32
C ALA A 3 25.20 -4.23 -24.19
N LEU A 4 23.90 -3.98 -23.97
CA LEU A 4 23.43 -3.35 -22.74
C LEU A 4 23.75 -4.34 -21.63
N ALA A 5 24.84 -4.12 -20.90
CA ALA A 5 25.06 -4.84 -19.65
C ALA A 5 23.78 -4.68 -18.80
N PRO A 6 23.16 -5.77 -18.32
CA PRO A 6 21.94 -5.67 -17.56
C PRO A 6 22.20 -4.77 -16.35
N SER A 7 21.43 -3.69 -16.24
CA SER A 7 21.46 -2.83 -15.07
C SER A 7 21.08 -3.67 -13.84
N PRO A 8 21.80 -3.59 -12.72
CA PRO A 8 21.41 -4.29 -11.49
C PRO A 8 20.12 -3.72 -10.89
N TRP A 9 19.66 -2.58 -11.38
CA TRP A 9 18.46 -1.89 -10.91
C TRP A 9 17.25 -2.26 -11.76
N LEU A 10 16.15 -2.64 -11.09
CA LEU A 10 14.83 -2.86 -11.68
C LEU A 10 14.36 -1.64 -12.51
N PHE A 11 14.66 -0.43 -12.03
CA PHE A 11 14.39 0.82 -12.74
C PHE A 11 15.69 1.60 -12.96
N PRO A 12 16.34 1.46 -14.13
CA PRO A 12 17.60 2.14 -14.42
C PRO A 12 17.39 3.66 -14.57
N GLY A 13 18.33 4.44 -14.04
CA GLY A 13 18.39 5.89 -14.19
C GLY A 13 19.14 6.33 -15.45
N GLY A 14 19.17 7.63 -15.71
CA GLY A 14 19.91 8.22 -16.84
C GLY A 14 21.43 8.16 -16.70
N ARG A 15 21.94 7.74 -15.54
CA ARG A 15 23.37 7.60 -15.26
C ARG A 15 23.72 6.11 -15.13
N PRO A 16 24.76 5.61 -15.82
CA PRO A 16 25.18 4.22 -15.71
C PRO A 16 25.42 3.81 -14.24
N GLY A 17 24.95 2.62 -13.88
CA GLY A 17 25.08 2.02 -12.55
C GLY A 17 24.16 2.62 -11.47
N ARG A 18 23.29 3.58 -11.79
CA ARG A 18 22.42 4.24 -10.82
C ARG A 18 20.94 3.95 -11.08
N PRO A 19 20.13 3.81 -10.03
CA PRO A 19 18.68 3.70 -10.20
C PRO A 19 18.10 5.05 -10.63
N ILE A 20 16.87 5.03 -11.13
CA ILE A 20 16.09 6.25 -11.31
C ILE A 20 15.89 6.94 -9.95
N SER A 21 16.00 8.27 -9.90
CA SER A 21 15.70 9.00 -8.68
C SER A 21 14.20 8.92 -8.36
N THR A 22 13.85 8.98 -7.07
CA THR A 22 12.46 8.95 -6.61
C THR A 22 11.62 10.03 -7.27
N GLY A 23 12.10 11.28 -7.32
CA GLY A 23 11.38 12.39 -7.95
C GLY A 23 11.12 12.17 -9.44
N GLN A 24 12.10 11.64 -10.18
CA GLN A 24 11.93 11.32 -11.61
C GLN A 24 10.96 10.16 -11.84
N LEU A 25 10.99 9.14 -10.99
CA LEU A 25 10.03 8.05 -11.05
C LEU A 25 8.61 8.55 -10.76
N THR A 26 8.45 9.37 -9.71
CA THR A 26 7.16 9.99 -9.38
C THR A 26 6.63 10.85 -10.52
N GLN A 27 7.49 11.65 -11.16
CA GLN A 27 7.09 12.47 -12.31
C GLN A 27 6.59 11.60 -13.47
N ARG A 28 7.31 10.52 -13.82
CA ARG A 28 6.89 9.58 -14.87
C ARG A 28 5.56 8.91 -14.55
N LEU A 29 5.36 8.46 -13.31
CA LEU A 29 4.11 7.85 -12.88
C LEU A 29 2.95 8.87 -12.96
N ASN A 30 3.17 10.11 -12.52
CA ASN A 30 2.17 11.18 -12.61
C ASN A 30 1.78 11.49 -14.06
N GLN A 31 2.72 11.45 -15.00
CA GLN A 31 2.45 11.61 -16.44
C GLN A 31 1.56 10.48 -16.99
N LEU A 32 1.60 9.30 -16.39
CA LEU A 32 0.72 8.17 -16.69
C LEU A 32 -0.60 8.23 -15.89
N GLY A 33 -0.86 9.31 -15.16
CA GLY A 33 -2.04 9.48 -14.31
C GLY A 33 -1.96 8.73 -12.97
N ILE A 34 -0.85 8.05 -12.68
CA ILE A 34 -0.65 7.31 -11.44
C ILE A 34 -0.08 8.25 -10.39
N ARG A 35 -0.85 8.55 -9.35
CA ARG A 35 -0.40 9.34 -8.19
C ARG A 35 0.17 8.40 -7.12
N PRO A 36 1.50 8.21 -7.01
CA PRO A 36 2.07 7.08 -6.28
C PRO A 36 1.78 7.10 -4.78
N ASN A 37 1.80 8.29 -4.17
CA ASN A 37 1.49 8.45 -2.74
C ASN A 37 0.02 8.12 -2.44
N GLN A 38 -0.91 8.64 -3.26
CA GLN A 38 -2.33 8.38 -3.09
C GLN A 38 -2.64 6.90 -3.34
N ALA A 39 -2.11 6.33 -4.43
CA ALA A 39 -2.26 4.91 -4.75
C ALA A 39 -1.70 4.01 -3.64
N ARG A 40 -0.54 4.37 -3.06
CA ARG A 40 0.04 3.66 -1.91
C ARG A 40 -0.88 3.72 -0.70
N SER A 41 -1.35 4.90 -0.30
CA SER A 41 -2.25 5.05 0.85
C SER A 41 -3.53 4.25 0.67
N THR A 42 -4.15 4.29 -0.51
CA THR A 42 -5.36 3.51 -0.81
C THR A 42 -5.10 2.01 -0.76
N ALA A 43 -4.04 1.53 -1.40
CA ALA A 43 -3.72 0.10 -1.43
C ALA A 43 -3.40 -0.44 -0.02
N LEU A 44 -2.67 0.33 0.78
CA LEU A 44 -2.36 -0.06 2.15
C LEU A 44 -3.59 -0.06 3.06
N PHE A 45 -4.52 0.89 2.87
CA PHE A 45 -5.80 0.91 3.58
C PHE A 45 -6.70 -0.28 3.19
N GLN A 46 -6.78 -0.59 1.89
CA GLN A 46 -7.50 -1.77 1.39
C GLN A 46 -6.94 -3.05 2.02
N LEU A 47 -5.62 -3.22 2.00
CA LEU A 47 -4.97 -4.37 2.60
C LEU A 47 -5.22 -4.45 4.11
N ALA A 48 -5.22 -3.31 4.82
CA ALA A 48 -5.57 -3.29 6.25
C ALA A 48 -7.04 -3.68 6.51
N THR A 49 -7.94 -3.46 5.56
CA THR A 49 -9.37 -3.81 5.66
C THR A 49 -9.61 -5.30 5.37
N GLU A 50 -8.82 -5.91 4.49
CA GLU A 50 -8.89 -7.35 4.20
C GLU A 50 -8.30 -8.21 5.33
N ILE A 51 -7.45 -7.63 6.17
CA ILE A 51 -6.84 -8.32 7.31
C ILE A 51 -7.84 -8.41 8.48
N PRO A 52 -7.98 -9.57 9.16
CA PRO A 52 -8.90 -9.71 10.29
C PRO A 52 -8.69 -8.66 11.38
N ALA A 53 -9.79 -8.13 11.91
CA ALA A 53 -9.79 -7.08 12.95
C ALA A 53 -9.08 -7.49 14.26
N GLU A 54 -8.82 -8.78 14.45
CA GLU A 54 -8.10 -9.35 15.58
C GLU A 54 -6.58 -9.12 15.51
N ILE A 55 -6.04 -8.69 14.36
CA ILE A 55 -4.60 -8.42 14.22
C ILE A 55 -4.24 -7.07 14.90
N PRO A 56 -3.30 -7.05 15.86
CA PRO A 56 -2.85 -5.82 16.50
C PRO A 56 -2.22 -4.80 15.54
N ALA A 57 -2.45 -3.50 15.76
CA ALA A 57 -1.86 -2.41 14.98
C ALA A 57 -0.33 -2.49 14.84
N ALA A 58 0.39 -3.00 15.85
CA ALA A 58 1.84 -3.16 15.78
C ALA A 58 2.26 -4.20 14.71
N ILE A 59 1.47 -5.26 14.53
CA ILE A 59 1.70 -6.26 13.49
C ILE A 59 1.40 -5.63 12.12
N LEU A 60 0.29 -4.91 11.98
CA LEU A 60 -0.05 -4.17 10.75
C LEU A 60 1.05 -3.17 10.36
N ALA A 61 1.53 -2.37 11.32
CA ALA A 61 2.59 -1.40 11.10
C ALA A 61 3.87 -2.06 10.54
N ARG A 62 4.28 -3.18 11.14
CA ARG A 62 5.44 -3.95 10.69
C ARG A 62 5.21 -4.58 9.31
N THR A 63 4.06 -5.18 9.07
CA THR A 63 3.74 -5.85 7.80
C THR A 63 3.65 -4.87 6.64
N LEU A 64 3.05 -3.70 6.88
CA LEU A 64 2.83 -2.67 5.87
C LEU A 64 3.98 -1.66 5.76
N GLY A 65 4.93 -1.71 6.69
CA GLY A 65 6.03 -0.75 6.80
C GLY A 65 5.53 0.68 6.97
N ILE A 66 4.51 0.88 7.82
CA ILE A 66 3.90 2.17 8.12
C ILE A 66 4.10 2.53 9.59
N HIS A 67 3.94 3.82 9.92
CA HIS A 67 4.02 4.28 11.30
C HIS A 67 2.91 3.65 12.16
N THR A 68 3.20 3.34 13.42
CA THR A 68 2.25 2.69 14.33
C THR A 68 0.97 3.50 14.49
N ASP A 69 1.05 4.84 14.55
CA ASP A 69 -0.14 5.70 14.65
C ASP A 69 -1.07 5.57 13.44
N VAL A 70 -0.51 5.39 12.23
CA VAL A 70 -1.31 5.17 11.01
C VAL A 70 -2.00 3.81 11.09
N ALA A 71 -1.32 2.78 11.58
CA ALA A 71 -1.90 1.47 11.79
C ALA A 71 -3.01 1.49 12.87
N VAL A 72 -2.84 2.25 13.95
CA VAL A 72 -3.87 2.44 14.99
C VAL A 72 -5.09 3.17 14.44
N ALA A 73 -4.88 4.21 13.64
CA ALA A 73 -5.97 4.94 13.00
C ALA A 73 -6.77 4.02 12.06
N TRP A 74 -6.08 3.21 11.25
CA TRP A 74 -6.74 2.25 10.35
C TRP A 74 -7.44 1.12 11.11
N GLN A 75 -6.85 0.60 12.19
CA GLN A 75 -7.53 -0.40 13.03
C GLN A 75 -8.87 0.13 13.56
N ARG A 76 -8.95 1.40 13.97
CA ARG A 76 -10.21 2.02 14.44
C ARG A 76 -11.24 2.17 13.32
N LEU A 77 -10.80 2.58 12.13
CA LEU A 77 -11.66 2.71 10.95
C LEU A 77 -12.18 1.34 10.49
N SER A 78 -11.29 0.36 10.35
CA SER A 78 -11.63 -1.00 9.93
C SER A 78 -12.46 -1.75 10.96
N ALA A 79 -12.28 -1.54 12.27
CA ALA A 79 -13.15 -2.12 13.30
C ALA A 79 -14.60 -1.59 13.22
N SER A 80 -14.77 -0.32 12.84
CA SER A 80 -16.08 0.29 12.62
C SER A 80 -16.75 -0.31 11.37
N ASP A 81 -15.98 -0.47 10.28
CA ASP A 81 -16.45 -1.07 9.03
C ASP A 81 -16.76 -2.57 9.18
N TRP A 82 -15.93 -3.32 9.93
CA TRP A 82 -16.17 -4.73 10.25
C TRP A 82 -17.42 -4.90 11.11
N THR A 83 -17.68 -4.01 12.07
CA THR A 83 -18.93 -4.08 12.87
C THR A 83 -20.16 -3.89 11.98
N ASN A 84 -20.10 -2.94 11.05
CA ASN A 84 -21.17 -2.71 10.07
C ASN A 84 -21.33 -3.88 9.10
N TYR A 85 -20.21 -4.45 8.62
CA TYR A 85 -20.19 -5.60 7.74
C TYR A 85 -20.65 -6.88 8.43
N ALA A 86 -20.21 -7.15 9.66
CA ALA A 86 -20.65 -8.29 10.46
C ALA A 86 -22.15 -8.17 10.83
N ALA A 87 -22.64 -6.96 11.09
CA ALA A 87 -24.07 -6.71 11.26
C ALA A 87 -24.83 -6.98 9.94
N GLU A 88 -24.29 -6.58 8.79
CA GLU A 88 -24.88 -6.87 7.47
C GLU A 88 -24.86 -8.37 7.14
N VAL A 89 -23.75 -9.06 7.38
CA VAL A 89 -23.62 -10.51 7.19
C VAL A 89 -24.55 -11.25 8.16
N SER A 90 -24.66 -10.81 9.41
CA SER A 90 -25.60 -11.37 10.40
C SER A 90 -27.05 -11.10 10.01
N ARG A 91 -27.38 -9.95 9.42
CA ARG A 91 -28.71 -9.67 8.83
C ARG A 91 -29.02 -10.55 7.63
N ARG A 92 -28.02 -10.93 6.83
CA ARG A 92 -28.16 -11.86 5.70
C ARG A 92 -28.24 -13.33 6.10
N HIS A 93 -27.79 -13.67 7.31
CA HIS A 93 -27.76 -15.04 7.86
C HIS A 93 -28.69 -15.24 9.06
N GLY A 94 -29.45 -14.22 9.46
CA GLY A 94 -30.59 -14.31 10.39
C GLY A 94 -31.88 -14.52 9.58
N PRO A 95 -32.86 -15.24 10.15
CA PRO A 95 -33.69 -16.27 9.51
C PRO A 95 -34.37 -15.90 8.20
#